data_AF-A0A6C0E7B8-F1
#
_entry.id   AF-A0A6C0E7B8-F1
#
_cell.length_a   1.000
_cell.length_b   1.000
_cell.length_c   1.000
_cell.angle_alpha   90.00
_cell.angle_beta   90.00
_cell.angle_gamma   90.00
#
_symmetry.space_group_name_H-M   'P 1'
#
loop_
_entity.id
_entity.type
_entity.pdbx_description
1 polymer ?
#
loop_
_entity_poly.entity_id
_entity_poly.type
_entity_poly.pdbx_seq_one_letter_code
_entity_poly.pdbx_strand_id
1 'polypeptide(L)'
;MMSTQSIILGIILLLLVFYYILKFKNNKFHENFEDNITIQKQKTPEGMGLPKEPSIYLEAYNKVDNNIPATLIFNLKIDPMRREIDLETGTEYKRLLIPLHIIKTLDNKYIGVFNDGKLYKKNDIHQDKLWIGPLNNSLYGSQEDGIGFRMIMLFPFNVNQERQIRMIGVGQDSKLYYKESEDIQSKWIESENQNNPSNADLIYLFCDYHQNKEKYYPLLYGITKEGKFVYKNLKGETPPNTIEIDQFLNLPFTSPKGAPDQNIKVLKVFWDRNGFMIGIGQDFKLYQKRGIDWINRPWETTPEMRGTNPGSNAQVIDMLMDSDARMLSLRFITNSKDPMILLQKQDQTHYLADHDDIESVGNNPRVFSDVKLSMFKTGLDWETYLSFEDPDEILYRSNNLQAIQQRSIMVNRLKLRQLCKSRNPMMNLEARNFNLEKAIKTKENRVEDLRKELDSLITPVTKQEPFYQGL
;
A
#
# COMPACT_ATOMS: atom_id res chain seq x y z
N MET A 1 60.99 14.54 22.10
CA MET A 1 60.40 15.82 21.63
C MET A 1 59.84 15.59 20.24
N MET A 2 58.51 15.66 20.06
CA MET A 2 57.94 15.68 18.72
C MET A 2 58.41 16.94 18.01
N SER A 3 58.88 16.82 16.77
CA SER A 3 59.31 17.98 16.00
C SER A 3 58.09 18.89 15.74
N THR A 4 58.32 20.19 15.72
CA THR A 4 57.29 21.20 15.45
C THR A 4 56.56 20.93 14.12
N GLN A 5 57.24 20.30 13.16
CA GLN A 5 56.67 19.86 11.89
C GLN A 5 55.62 18.76 12.06
N SER A 6 55.83 17.78 12.94
CA SER A 6 54.86 16.71 13.20
C SER A 6 53.58 17.23 13.86
N ILE A 7 53.69 18.25 14.73
CA ILE A 7 52.53 18.89 15.37
C ILE A 7 51.70 19.66 14.34
N ILE A 8 52.37 20.42 13.46
CA ILE A 8 51.70 21.18 12.39
C ILE A 8 50.98 20.23 11.43
N LEU A 9 51.62 19.12 11.04
CA LEU A 9 51.01 18.14 10.15
C LEU A 9 49.78 17.49 10.79
N GLY A 10 49.84 17.18 12.08
CA GLY A 10 48.72 16.64 12.84
C GLY A 10 47.52 17.59 12.89
N ILE A 11 47.77 18.89 13.11
CA ILE A 11 46.72 19.92 13.12
C ILE A 11 46.08 20.06 11.73
N ILE A 12 46.88 20.07 10.66
CA ILE A 12 46.37 20.15 9.28
C ILE A 12 45.49 18.93 8.95
N LEU A 13 45.92 17.73 9.34
CA LEU A 13 45.14 16.50 9.11
C LEU A 13 43.81 16.54 9.85
N LEU A 14 43.81 17.01 11.10
CA LEU A 14 42.62 17.12 11.94
C LEU A 14 41.64 18.16 11.39
N LEU A 15 42.15 19.29 10.88
CA LEU A 15 41.34 20.31 10.20
C LEU A 15 40.77 19.80 8.87
N LEU A 16 41.52 19.01 8.09
CA LEU A 16 41.02 18.39 6.86
C LEU A 16 39.91 17.38 7.15
N VAL A 17 40.08 16.54 8.18
CA VAL A 17 39.05 15.59 8.63
C VAL A 17 37.81 16.35 9.12
N PHE A 18 37.99 17.40 9.92
CA PHE A 18 36.88 18.20 10.43
C PHE A 18 36.15 18.95 9.31
N TYR A 19 36.87 19.50 8.33
CA TYR A 19 36.30 20.10 7.12
C TYR A 19 35.54 19.06 6.29
N TYR A 20 36.08 17.85 6.14
CA TYR A 20 35.42 16.77 5.40
C TYR A 20 34.12 16.33 6.10
N ILE A 21 34.13 16.20 7.43
CA ILE A 21 32.95 15.88 8.25
C ILE A 21 31.90 16.99 8.16
N LEU A 22 32.31 18.27 8.24
CA LEU A 22 31.39 19.40 8.11
C LEU A 22 30.79 19.49 6.71
N LYS A 23 31.59 19.26 5.65
CA LYS A 23 31.11 19.24 4.27
C LYS A 23 30.14 18.08 4.02
N PHE A 24 30.37 16.91 4.64
CA PHE A 24 29.44 15.78 4.57
C PHE A 24 28.16 15.99 5.39
N LYS A 25 28.24 16.67 6.54
CA LYS A 25 27.06 17.02 7.37
C LYS A 25 26.22 18.14 6.77
N ASN A 26 26.83 19.12 6.11
CA ASN A 26 26.13 20.26 5.50
C ASN A 26 25.65 19.99 4.07
N ASN A 27 26.14 18.94 3.40
CA ASN A 27 25.45 18.40 2.25
C ASN A 27 24.22 17.61 2.74
N LYS A 28 23.16 18.36 3.03
CA LYS A 28 21.79 17.84 2.96
C LYS A 28 21.53 17.43 1.51
N PHE A 29 22.07 16.28 1.11
CA PHE A 29 21.50 15.50 0.03
C PHE A 29 20.12 15.08 0.51
N HIS A 30 19.14 15.93 0.26
CA HIS A 30 17.76 15.52 0.17
C HIS A 30 17.67 14.47 -0.95
N GLU A 31 16.70 13.55 -0.89
CA GLU A 31 16.23 12.81 -2.06
C GLU A 31 15.58 13.80 -3.02
N ASN A 32 16.42 14.70 -3.53
CA ASN A 32 16.08 15.67 -4.50
C ASN A 32 16.00 14.88 -5.80
N PHE A 33 14.77 14.55 -6.18
CA PHE A 33 14.34 14.53 -7.58
C PHE A 33 14.51 15.91 -8.26
N GLU A 34 15.45 16.71 -7.75
CA GLU A 34 15.72 18.13 -7.85
C GLU A 34 17.23 18.21 -8.14
N ASP A 35 17.63 17.80 -9.34
CA ASP A 35 18.56 18.67 -10.03
C ASP A 35 17.66 19.72 -10.67
N ASN A 36 17.93 21.01 -10.42
CA ASN A 36 17.23 22.21 -10.92
C ASN A 36 16.81 22.13 -12.39
N ILE A 37 15.80 21.33 -12.68
CA ILE A 37 15.19 21.16 -13.98
C ILE A 37 13.72 21.43 -13.68
N THR A 38 13.38 22.71 -13.78
CA THR A 38 12.05 23.16 -14.20
C THR A 38 11.43 22.04 -15.03
N ILE A 39 10.38 21.37 -14.54
CA ILE A 39 9.53 20.55 -15.41
C ILE A 39 8.82 21.57 -16.32
N GLN A 40 9.57 22.11 -17.29
CA GLN A 40 8.98 22.91 -18.34
C GLN A 40 8.08 21.97 -19.11
N LYS A 41 6.85 22.44 -19.33
CA LYS A 41 5.77 21.77 -20.05
C LYS A 41 6.36 20.81 -21.08
N GLN A 42 6.41 19.53 -20.73
CA GLN A 42 6.67 18.51 -21.74
C GLN A 42 5.47 18.56 -22.67
N LYS A 43 5.58 19.29 -23.79
CA LYS A 43 4.79 18.97 -24.96
C LYS A 43 5.09 17.50 -25.22
N THR A 44 4.02 16.70 -25.30
CA THR A 44 4.07 15.28 -25.59
C THR A 44 5.14 15.06 -26.66
N PRO A 45 6.16 14.23 -26.42
CA PRO A 45 7.25 14.07 -27.38
C PRO A 45 6.63 13.69 -28.74
N GLU A 46 6.89 14.49 -29.77
CA GLU A 46 6.44 14.15 -31.12
C GLU A 46 6.97 12.76 -31.47
N GLY A 47 6.04 11.82 -31.72
CA GLY A 47 6.34 10.42 -32.01
C GLY A 47 6.02 9.42 -30.89
N MET A 48 5.75 9.86 -29.66
CA MET A 48 5.17 8.99 -28.62
C MET A 48 3.64 9.06 -28.76
N GLY A 49 3.09 8.30 -29.71
CA GLY A 49 1.64 8.28 -29.93
C GLY A 49 0.92 7.95 -28.62
N LEU A 50 0.15 8.90 -28.10
CA LEU A 50 -0.72 8.65 -26.95
C LEU A 50 -1.52 7.37 -27.23
N PRO A 51 -1.75 6.52 -26.22
CA PRO A 51 -2.56 5.31 -26.42
C PRO A 51 -3.88 5.71 -27.08
N LYS A 52 -4.11 5.20 -28.29
CA LYS A 52 -5.33 5.50 -29.07
C LYS A 52 -6.55 4.78 -28.51
N GLU A 53 -6.33 3.72 -27.73
CA GLU A 53 -7.38 2.97 -27.07
C GLU A 53 -7.92 3.73 -25.84
N PRO A 54 -9.25 3.81 -25.66
CA PRO A 54 -9.85 4.28 -24.42
C PRO A 54 -9.31 3.50 -23.23
N SER A 55 -8.80 4.20 -22.22
CA SER A 55 -8.35 3.60 -20.97
C SER A 55 -8.57 4.56 -19.80
N ILE A 56 -8.61 4.02 -18.58
CA ILE A 56 -8.70 4.77 -17.34
C ILE A 56 -7.55 5.77 -17.20
N TYR A 57 -6.37 5.46 -17.75
CA TYR A 57 -5.23 6.38 -17.79
C TYR A 57 -5.41 7.52 -18.80
N LEU A 58 -6.05 7.26 -19.94
CA LEU A 58 -6.41 8.32 -20.89
C LEU A 58 -7.49 9.24 -20.30
N GLU A 59 -8.48 8.66 -19.62
CA GLU A 59 -9.47 9.43 -18.85
C GLU A 59 -8.82 10.24 -17.72
N ALA A 60 -7.81 9.68 -17.04
CA ALA A 60 -7.03 10.39 -16.02
C ALA A 60 -6.24 11.56 -16.62
N TYR A 61 -5.56 11.34 -17.75
CA TYR A 61 -4.82 12.38 -18.47
C TYR A 61 -5.72 13.57 -18.82
N ASN A 62 -6.95 13.31 -19.26
CA ASN A 62 -7.90 14.37 -19.62
C ASN A 62 -8.51 15.11 -18.39
N LYS A 63 -8.42 14.53 -17.19
CA LYS A 63 -8.98 15.11 -15.95
C LYS A 63 -7.97 15.93 -15.15
N VAL A 64 -6.69 15.66 -15.33
CA VAL A 64 -5.61 16.19 -14.52
C VAL A 64 -5.04 17.45 -15.19
N ASP A 65 -4.53 18.36 -14.37
CA ASP A 65 -3.89 19.59 -14.84
C ASP A 65 -2.76 19.28 -15.85
N ASN A 66 -2.65 20.12 -16.88
CA ASN A 66 -1.68 20.00 -17.99
C ASN A 66 -0.21 20.05 -17.54
N ASN A 67 0.03 20.32 -16.25
CA ASN A 67 1.37 20.40 -15.65
C ASN A 67 1.95 19.04 -15.26
N ILE A 68 1.17 17.95 -15.30
CA ILE A 68 1.67 16.60 -15.02
C ILE A 68 2.05 15.88 -16.33
N PRO A 69 3.32 15.44 -16.49
CA PRO A 69 3.76 14.71 -17.68
C PRO A 69 2.91 13.47 -17.99
N ALA A 70 2.52 13.33 -19.26
CA ALA A 70 1.78 12.17 -19.76
C ALA A 70 2.48 10.84 -19.43
N THR A 71 3.80 10.79 -19.57
CA THR A 71 4.62 9.61 -19.27
C THR A 71 4.45 9.11 -17.83
N LEU A 72 4.27 10.03 -16.88
CA LEU A 72 4.02 9.72 -15.46
C LEU A 72 2.57 9.27 -15.25
N ILE A 73 1.60 9.94 -15.88
CA ILE A 73 0.19 9.57 -15.79
C ILE A 73 -0.05 8.16 -16.35
N PHE A 74 0.49 7.88 -17.52
CA PHE A 74 0.34 6.59 -18.20
C PHE A 74 1.27 5.50 -17.68
N ASN A 75 2.20 5.82 -16.76
CA ASN A 75 3.22 4.90 -16.28
C ASN A 75 3.93 4.19 -17.46
N LEU A 76 4.41 4.99 -18.43
CA LEU A 76 5.08 4.51 -19.63
C LEU A 76 6.57 4.40 -19.39
N LYS A 77 7.18 3.31 -19.87
CA LYS A 77 8.64 3.14 -19.89
C LYS A 77 9.26 4.29 -20.65
N ILE A 78 10.04 5.09 -19.94
CA ILE A 78 10.94 6.06 -20.52
C ILE A 78 12.35 5.48 -20.57
N ASP A 79 13.11 5.83 -21.61
CA ASP A 79 14.56 5.67 -21.58
C ASP A 79 15.17 6.85 -20.81
N PRO A 80 15.72 6.64 -19.60
CA PRO A 80 16.32 7.72 -18.81
C PRO A 80 17.67 8.21 -19.37
N MET A 81 18.29 7.46 -20.30
CA MET A 81 19.53 7.86 -20.97
C MET A 81 19.27 8.75 -22.19
N ARG A 82 18.04 8.73 -22.72
CA ARG A 82 17.65 9.58 -23.83
C ARG A 82 17.51 11.03 -23.34
N ARG A 83 18.39 11.91 -23.83
CA ARG A 83 18.29 13.35 -23.60
C ARG A 83 17.06 13.88 -24.34
N GLU A 84 16.26 14.66 -23.65
CA GLU A 84 15.13 15.36 -24.23
C GLU A 84 15.55 16.80 -24.48
N ILE A 85 15.35 17.26 -25.71
CA ILE A 85 15.67 18.63 -26.11
C ILE A 85 14.37 19.42 -25.99
N ASP A 86 14.38 20.42 -25.13
CA ASP A 86 13.32 21.44 -25.16
C ASP A 86 13.41 22.20 -26.49
N LEU A 87 12.37 22.09 -27.30
CA LEU A 87 12.33 22.66 -28.65
C LEU A 87 12.28 24.20 -28.65
N GLU A 88 11.88 24.83 -27.55
CA GLU A 88 11.81 26.29 -27.43
C GLU A 88 13.12 26.88 -26.90
N THR A 89 13.79 26.19 -25.98
CA THR A 89 15.04 26.69 -25.38
C THR A 89 16.32 26.04 -25.93
N GLY A 90 16.19 24.92 -26.65
CA GLY A 90 17.31 24.10 -27.12
C GLY A 90 18.05 23.35 -26.00
N THR A 91 17.54 23.41 -24.77
CA THR A 91 18.23 22.86 -23.59
C THR A 91 17.98 21.35 -23.51
N GLU A 92 19.07 20.59 -23.32
CA GLU A 92 19.01 19.16 -23.08
C GLU A 92 18.74 18.85 -21.61
N TYR A 93 17.75 18.02 -21.34
CA TYR A 93 17.43 17.54 -20.00
C TYR A 93 17.46 16.02 -19.93
N LYS A 94 17.94 15.51 -18.79
CA LYS A 94 17.89 14.08 -18.47
C LYS A 94 16.53 13.77 -17.87
N ARG A 95 15.85 12.74 -18.36
CA ARG A 95 14.57 12.32 -17.79
C ARG A 95 14.76 11.79 -16.38
N LEU A 96 13.96 12.31 -15.45
CA LEU A 96 14.02 11.97 -14.04
C LEU A 96 13.51 10.54 -13.82
N LEU A 97 14.29 9.75 -13.07
CA LEU A 97 13.95 8.37 -12.70
C LEU A 97 13.20 8.39 -11.37
N ILE A 98 11.91 8.05 -11.36
CA ILE A 98 11.01 8.23 -10.20
C ILE A 98 10.27 6.93 -9.90
N PRO A 99 10.12 6.53 -8.62
CA PRO A 99 9.25 5.40 -8.28
C PRO A 99 7.81 5.73 -8.69
N LEU A 100 7.06 4.73 -9.11
CA LEU A 100 5.64 4.82 -9.43
C LEU A 100 4.80 3.83 -8.62
N HIS A 101 5.43 2.80 -8.04
CA HIS A 101 4.79 1.84 -7.16
C HIS A 101 5.81 1.28 -6.17
N ILE A 102 5.50 1.27 -4.87
CA ILE A 102 6.40 0.80 -3.82
C ILE A 102 5.71 -0.28 -3.00
N ILE A 103 6.41 -1.37 -2.73
CA ILE A 103 6.00 -2.41 -1.78
C ILE A 103 7.08 -2.64 -0.72
N LYS A 104 6.65 -3.13 0.45
CA LYS A 104 7.55 -3.68 1.47
C LYS A 104 7.58 -5.20 1.34
N THR A 105 8.78 -5.79 1.34
CA THR A 105 9.00 -7.24 1.30
C THR A 105 9.03 -7.82 2.71
N LEU A 106 8.90 -9.15 2.81
CA LEU A 106 8.88 -9.87 4.10
C LEU A 106 10.22 -9.84 4.84
N ASP A 107 11.32 -9.58 4.13
CA ASP A 107 12.65 -9.35 4.70
C ASP A 107 12.92 -7.86 5.01
N ASN A 108 11.84 -7.09 5.19
CA ASN A 108 11.80 -5.69 5.63
C ASN A 108 12.45 -4.67 4.69
N LYS A 109 12.75 -5.04 3.44
CA LYS A 109 13.20 -4.09 2.42
C LYS A 109 12.03 -3.51 1.64
N TYR A 110 12.32 -2.50 0.84
CA TYR A 110 11.39 -1.87 -0.08
C TYR A 110 11.81 -2.17 -1.50
N ILE A 111 10.84 -2.50 -2.36
CA ILE A 111 11.04 -2.61 -3.80
C ILE A 111 10.12 -1.60 -4.48
N GLY A 112 10.71 -0.80 -5.36
CA GLY A 112 10.03 0.21 -6.16
C GLY A 112 10.04 -0.18 -7.64
N VAL A 113 8.90 -0.02 -8.31
CA VAL A 113 8.80 0.02 -9.77
C VAL A 113 8.96 1.47 -10.19
N PHE A 114 9.86 1.75 -11.12
CA PHE A 114 10.16 3.10 -11.58
C PHE A 114 9.53 3.40 -12.94
N ASN A 115 9.54 4.66 -13.35
CA ASN A 115 9.02 5.11 -14.65
C ASN A 115 9.82 4.62 -15.87
N ASP A 116 10.98 3.98 -15.69
CA ASP A 116 11.65 3.17 -16.72
C ASP A 116 11.11 1.72 -16.80
N GLY A 117 10.12 1.39 -15.97
CA GLY A 117 9.51 0.08 -15.85
C GLY A 117 10.35 -0.95 -15.09
N LYS A 118 11.52 -0.57 -14.56
CA LYS A 118 12.45 -1.47 -13.85
C LYS A 118 12.22 -1.43 -12.34
N LEU A 119 12.84 -2.39 -11.67
CA LEU A 119 12.76 -2.59 -10.23
C LEU A 119 14.03 -2.07 -9.56
N TYR A 120 13.84 -1.35 -8.47
CA TYR A 120 14.91 -0.86 -7.63
C TYR A 120 14.60 -1.21 -6.17
N LYS A 121 15.63 -1.30 -5.36
CA LYS A 121 15.53 -1.71 -3.96
C LYS A 121 16.03 -0.63 -3.02
N LYS A 122 15.41 -0.52 -1.86
CA LYS A 122 15.87 0.29 -0.73
C LYS A 122 15.80 -0.56 0.54
N ASN A 123 16.78 -0.49 1.44
CA ASN A 123 16.75 -1.28 2.68
C ASN A 123 15.90 -0.58 3.73
N ASP A 124 16.05 0.73 3.89
CA ASP A 124 15.26 1.54 4.79
C ASP A 124 14.79 2.82 4.08
N ILE A 125 13.48 3.03 4.00
CA ILE A 125 12.89 4.16 3.30
C ILE A 125 13.20 5.52 3.97
N HIS A 126 13.50 5.52 5.26
CA HIS A 126 13.78 6.72 6.07
C HIS A 126 15.28 7.04 6.14
N GLN A 127 16.14 6.02 6.14
CA GLN A 127 17.59 6.20 6.32
C GLN A 127 18.37 6.21 5.01
N ASP A 128 18.02 5.36 4.06
CA ASP A 128 18.74 5.29 2.81
C ASP A 128 18.42 6.53 1.96
N LYS A 129 19.44 7.09 1.32
CA LYS A 129 19.26 8.27 0.45
C LYS A 129 19.05 7.92 -1.02
N LEU A 130 19.34 6.69 -1.41
CA LEU A 130 19.35 6.29 -2.82
C LEU A 130 18.75 4.89 -2.98
N TRP A 131 18.05 4.71 -4.10
CA TRP A 131 17.60 3.41 -4.55
C TRP A 131 18.73 2.64 -5.23
N ILE A 132 18.82 1.35 -4.92
CA ILE A 132 19.81 0.42 -5.47
C ILE A 132 19.18 -0.32 -6.65
N GLY A 133 19.73 -0.17 -7.85
CA GLY A 133 19.27 -0.87 -9.04
C GLY A 133 19.78 -0.25 -10.34
N PRO A 134 19.19 -0.65 -11.48
CA PRO A 134 18.08 -1.59 -11.60
C PRO A 134 18.49 -3.01 -11.15
N LEU A 135 17.55 -3.76 -10.58
CA LEU A 135 17.77 -5.16 -10.22
C LEU A 135 17.89 -6.04 -11.47
N ASN A 136 18.63 -7.13 -11.37
CA ASN A 136 18.66 -8.15 -12.43
C ASN A 136 17.26 -8.72 -12.67
N ASN A 137 16.95 -9.03 -13.93
CA ASN A 137 15.64 -9.53 -14.33
C ASN A 137 14.49 -8.61 -13.86
N SER A 138 14.70 -7.29 -13.94
CA SER A 138 13.67 -6.28 -13.64
C SER A 138 12.69 -6.05 -14.79
N LEU A 139 12.97 -6.56 -15.98
CA LEU A 139 12.08 -6.58 -17.14
C LEU A 139 11.70 -8.03 -17.50
N TYR A 140 10.53 -8.20 -18.12
CA TYR A 140 10.20 -9.45 -18.82
C TYR A 140 10.77 -9.44 -20.24
N GLY A 141 11.37 -10.55 -20.67
CA GLY A 141 12.05 -10.65 -21.96
C GLY A 141 13.50 -10.13 -21.90
N SER A 142 13.88 -9.25 -22.83
CA SER A 142 15.24 -8.70 -22.90
C SER A 142 15.48 -7.59 -21.86
N GLN A 143 16.73 -7.39 -21.44
CA GLN A 143 17.06 -6.33 -20.46
C GLN A 143 17.06 -4.90 -21.05
N GLU A 144 17.09 -4.78 -22.37
CA GLU A 144 17.08 -3.49 -23.07
C GLU A 144 15.66 -3.11 -23.49
N ASP A 145 14.99 -4.00 -24.24
CA ASP A 145 13.68 -3.76 -24.85
C ASP A 145 12.53 -4.55 -24.22
N GLY A 146 12.79 -5.20 -23.08
CA GLY A 146 11.78 -5.97 -22.36
C GLY A 146 10.63 -5.12 -21.85
N ILE A 147 9.57 -5.84 -21.49
CA ILE A 147 8.33 -5.27 -20.94
C ILE A 147 8.61 -4.84 -19.50
N GLY A 148 8.43 -3.54 -19.25
CA GLY A 148 8.49 -2.96 -17.91
C GLY A 148 7.23 -3.22 -17.11
N PHE A 149 7.29 -3.03 -15.80
CA PHE A 149 6.16 -3.25 -14.91
C PHE A 149 5.46 -1.94 -14.55
N ARG A 150 4.16 -2.03 -14.26
CA ARG A 150 3.36 -0.94 -13.67
C ARG A 150 3.32 -1.04 -12.16
N MET A 151 3.24 -2.27 -11.67
CA MET A 151 3.13 -2.61 -10.26
C MET A 151 3.66 -4.02 -10.01
N ILE A 152 4.07 -4.28 -8.78
CA ILE A 152 4.44 -5.61 -8.27
C ILE A 152 3.80 -5.85 -6.90
N MET A 153 3.57 -7.09 -6.51
CA MET A 153 3.19 -7.46 -5.16
C MET A 153 3.68 -8.85 -4.82
N LEU A 154 3.73 -9.19 -3.54
CA LEU A 154 3.96 -10.56 -3.10
C LEU A 154 2.64 -11.33 -3.10
N PHE A 155 2.67 -12.57 -3.54
CA PHE A 155 1.51 -13.46 -3.54
C PHE A 155 1.92 -14.90 -3.21
N PRO A 156 1.13 -15.60 -2.39
CA PRO A 156 1.43 -16.98 -2.06
C PRO A 156 0.90 -17.96 -3.12
N PHE A 157 1.72 -18.94 -3.45
CA PHE A 157 1.40 -20.06 -4.34
C PHE A 157 1.65 -21.39 -3.66
N ASN A 158 1.05 -22.43 -4.22
CA ASN A 158 1.44 -23.82 -3.99
C ASN A 158 2.30 -24.31 -5.16
N VAL A 159 3.43 -24.91 -4.86
CA VAL A 159 4.36 -25.49 -5.85
C VAL A 159 4.81 -26.84 -5.32
N ASN A 160 4.40 -27.93 -5.97
CA ASN A 160 4.69 -29.30 -5.53
C ASN A 160 4.26 -29.57 -4.08
N GLN A 161 3.06 -29.12 -3.70
CA GLN A 161 2.54 -29.22 -2.32
C GLN A 161 3.33 -28.43 -1.26
N GLU A 162 4.31 -27.62 -1.68
CA GLU A 162 5.01 -26.68 -0.81
C GLU A 162 4.56 -25.26 -1.06
N ARG A 163 4.37 -24.53 0.03
CA ARG A 163 4.03 -23.12 -0.01
C ARG A 163 5.23 -22.29 -0.44
N GLN A 164 5.04 -21.43 -1.44
CA GLN A 164 6.04 -20.46 -1.88
C GLN A 164 5.43 -19.05 -1.98
N ILE A 165 6.20 -18.03 -1.67
CA ILE A 165 5.82 -16.62 -1.78
C ILE A 165 6.59 -16.03 -2.95
N ARG A 166 5.89 -15.79 -4.05
CA ARG A 166 6.49 -15.25 -5.27
C ARG A 166 6.03 -13.83 -5.50
N MET A 167 6.86 -13.07 -6.20
CA MET A 167 6.47 -11.77 -6.68
C MET A 167 5.62 -11.93 -7.94
N ILE A 168 4.47 -11.28 -7.98
CA ILE A 168 3.63 -11.13 -9.17
C ILE A 168 3.58 -9.67 -9.58
N GLY A 169 3.33 -9.40 -10.85
CA GLY A 169 3.34 -8.05 -11.39
C GLY A 169 2.42 -7.91 -12.59
N VAL A 170 2.06 -6.66 -12.87
CA VAL A 170 1.35 -6.29 -14.09
C VAL A 170 2.31 -5.53 -15.00
N GLY A 171 2.51 -6.05 -16.20
CA GLY A 171 3.34 -5.40 -17.22
C GLY A 171 2.71 -4.11 -17.75
N GLN A 172 3.51 -3.27 -18.39
CA GLN A 172 3.01 -2.07 -19.07
C GLN A 172 2.11 -2.40 -20.26
N ASP A 173 2.21 -3.61 -20.79
CA ASP A 173 1.30 -4.22 -21.77
C ASP A 173 -0.01 -4.73 -21.15
N SER A 174 -0.23 -4.51 -19.85
CA SER A 174 -1.44 -4.87 -19.11
C SER A 174 -1.66 -6.37 -18.93
N LYS A 175 -0.57 -7.16 -18.93
CA LYS A 175 -0.60 -8.60 -18.67
C LYS A 175 -0.06 -8.97 -17.30
N LEU A 176 -0.49 -10.13 -16.79
CA LEU A 176 -0.02 -10.71 -15.54
C LEU A 176 1.29 -11.50 -15.73
N TYR A 177 2.25 -11.24 -14.86
CA TYR A 177 3.54 -11.93 -14.78
C TYR A 177 3.83 -12.38 -13.35
N TYR A 178 4.71 -13.36 -13.20
CA TYR A 178 5.19 -13.83 -11.90
C TYR A 178 6.66 -14.25 -11.97
N LYS A 179 7.34 -14.20 -10.83
CA LYS A 179 8.72 -14.68 -10.69
C LYS A 179 8.76 -16.21 -10.69
N GLU A 180 9.74 -16.75 -11.41
CA GLU A 180 10.02 -18.19 -11.48
C GLU A 180 10.29 -18.83 -10.10
N SER A 181 10.83 -18.07 -9.14
CA SER A 181 11.07 -18.51 -7.76
C SER A 181 10.78 -17.40 -6.75
N GLU A 182 11.02 -17.67 -5.45
CA GLU A 182 10.94 -16.65 -4.39
C GLU A 182 12.06 -15.59 -4.48
N ASP A 183 13.14 -15.88 -5.23
CA ASP A 183 14.19 -14.90 -5.48
C ASP A 183 13.65 -13.77 -6.37
N ILE A 184 13.62 -12.55 -5.83
CA ILE A 184 13.17 -11.35 -6.54
C ILE A 184 14.02 -11.03 -7.79
N GLN A 185 15.21 -11.63 -7.93
CA GLN A 185 16.05 -11.50 -9.12
C GLN A 185 15.88 -12.68 -10.10
N SER A 186 14.98 -13.63 -9.85
CA SER A 186 14.69 -14.72 -10.80
C SER A 186 14.06 -14.19 -12.09
N LYS A 187 13.96 -15.02 -13.13
CA LYS A 187 13.27 -14.64 -14.37
C LYS A 187 11.78 -14.42 -14.13
N TRP A 188 11.20 -13.56 -14.96
CA TRP A 188 9.76 -13.38 -15.05
C TRP A 188 9.17 -14.39 -16.03
N ILE A 189 7.99 -14.91 -15.70
CA ILE A 189 7.19 -15.80 -16.54
C ILE A 189 5.85 -15.10 -16.81
N GLU A 190 5.43 -15.09 -18.07
CA GLU A 190 4.11 -14.62 -18.45
C GLU A 190 3.05 -15.63 -18.04
N SER A 191 1.96 -15.16 -17.46
CA SER A 191 0.79 -15.99 -17.16
C SER A 191 -0.06 -16.20 -18.42
N GLU A 192 0.52 -16.83 -19.45
CA GLU A 192 -0.16 -17.09 -20.72
C GLU A 192 -1.35 -18.05 -20.53
N ASN A 193 -2.51 -17.66 -21.05
CA ASN A 193 -3.62 -18.57 -21.27
C ASN A 193 -4.02 -18.50 -22.75
N GLN A 194 -3.57 -19.47 -23.54
CA GLN A 194 -3.85 -19.56 -24.98
C GLN A 194 -5.36 -19.58 -25.30
N ASN A 195 -6.20 -19.93 -24.31
CA ASN A 195 -7.65 -20.06 -24.47
C ASN A 195 -8.45 -18.96 -23.76
N ASN A 196 -7.81 -18.05 -23.01
CA ASN A 196 -8.54 -17.03 -22.26
C ASN A 196 -7.74 -15.72 -22.08
N PRO A 197 -8.07 -14.64 -22.83
CA PRO A 197 -7.39 -13.34 -22.72
C PRO A 197 -7.57 -12.65 -21.35
N SER A 198 -8.30 -13.26 -20.41
CA SER A 198 -8.60 -12.72 -19.07
C SER A 198 -7.41 -12.36 -18.16
N ASN A 199 -6.18 -12.80 -18.46
CA ASN A 199 -4.95 -12.34 -17.77
C ASN A 199 -4.29 -11.14 -18.47
N ALA A 200 -4.90 -10.64 -19.54
CA ALA A 200 -4.63 -9.34 -20.16
C ALA A 200 -5.74 -8.35 -19.73
N ASP A 201 -5.52 -7.05 -19.98
CA ASP A 201 -6.40 -5.95 -19.56
C ASP A 201 -6.30 -5.55 -18.08
N LEU A 202 -5.20 -5.86 -17.39
CA LEU A 202 -4.99 -5.50 -15.98
C LEU A 202 -4.12 -4.24 -15.84
N ILE A 203 -4.36 -3.43 -14.81
CA ILE A 203 -3.50 -2.28 -14.46
C ILE A 203 -2.98 -2.32 -13.01
N TYR A 204 -3.65 -3.07 -12.13
CA TYR A 204 -3.31 -3.17 -10.72
C TYR A 204 -3.85 -4.47 -10.13
N LEU A 205 -3.22 -4.97 -9.07
CA LEU A 205 -3.57 -6.19 -8.35
C LEU A 205 -3.62 -5.91 -6.85
N PHE A 206 -4.52 -6.62 -6.18
CA PHE A 206 -4.66 -6.59 -4.73
C PHE A 206 -5.33 -7.87 -4.25
N CYS A 207 -5.32 -8.14 -2.95
CA CYS A 207 -6.01 -9.28 -2.38
C CYS A 207 -7.09 -8.85 -1.40
N ASP A 208 -8.11 -9.67 -1.26
CA ASP A 208 -8.99 -9.65 -0.11
C ASP A 208 -9.22 -11.09 0.35
N TYR A 209 -9.71 -11.28 1.55
CA TYR A 209 -9.99 -12.62 2.05
C TYR A 209 -11.42 -13.02 1.76
N HIS A 210 -11.57 -14.18 1.13
CA HIS A 210 -12.87 -14.81 1.02
C HIS A 210 -13.17 -15.55 2.32
N GLN A 211 -14.28 -15.18 2.97
CA GLN A 211 -14.78 -15.86 4.16
C GLN A 211 -16.08 -16.62 3.82
N ASN A 212 -16.01 -17.95 3.82
CA ASN A 212 -17.20 -18.81 3.92
C ASN A 212 -17.22 -19.46 5.32
N LYS A 213 -18.36 -20.06 5.71
CA LYS A 213 -18.61 -20.65 7.04
C LYS A 213 -17.51 -21.60 7.55
N GLU A 214 -16.70 -22.17 6.65
CA GLU A 214 -15.68 -23.18 6.97
C GLU A 214 -14.29 -22.85 6.39
N LYS A 215 -14.10 -21.76 5.63
CA LYS A 215 -12.84 -21.49 4.92
C LYS A 215 -12.51 -20.00 4.85
N TYR A 216 -11.24 -19.68 5.09
CA TYR A 216 -10.66 -18.35 4.97
C TYR A 216 -9.40 -18.44 4.11
N TYR A 217 -9.41 -17.82 2.93
CA TYR A 217 -8.28 -17.85 2.01
C TYR A 217 -8.14 -16.56 1.22
N PRO A 218 -6.92 -16.20 0.79
CA PRO A 218 -6.71 -14.98 0.02
C PRO A 218 -7.28 -15.14 -1.39
N LEU A 219 -7.92 -14.10 -1.90
CA LEU A 219 -8.49 -14.05 -3.23
C LEU A 219 -7.79 -12.93 -4.01
N LEU A 220 -7.27 -13.26 -5.19
CA LEU A 220 -6.60 -12.27 -6.03
C LEU A 220 -7.63 -11.47 -6.82
N TYR A 221 -7.61 -10.15 -6.60
CA TYR A 221 -8.37 -9.16 -7.34
C TYR A 221 -7.46 -8.36 -8.28
N GLY A 222 -8.07 -7.74 -9.27
CA GLY A 222 -7.43 -6.83 -10.20
C GLY A 222 -8.31 -5.65 -10.57
N ILE A 223 -7.68 -4.61 -11.12
CA ILE A 223 -8.32 -3.45 -11.74
C ILE A 223 -8.04 -3.51 -13.23
N THR A 224 -9.06 -3.38 -14.08
CA THR A 224 -8.88 -3.44 -15.54
C THR A 224 -8.47 -2.11 -16.16
N LYS A 225 -8.07 -2.07 -17.44
CA LYS A 225 -7.83 -0.79 -18.15
C LYS A 225 -9.07 0.10 -18.19
N GLU A 226 -10.27 -0.44 -18.03
CA GLU A 226 -11.52 0.33 -17.93
C GLU A 226 -11.84 0.82 -16.51
N GLY A 227 -11.08 0.39 -15.51
CA GLY A 227 -11.31 0.71 -14.10
C GLY A 227 -12.31 -0.20 -13.38
N LYS A 228 -12.58 -1.39 -13.93
CA LYS A 228 -13.49 -2.37 -13.32
C LYS A 228 -12.72 -3.27 -12.35
N PHE A 229 -13.35 -3.63 -11.23
CA PHE A 229 -12.82 -4.68 -10.37
C PHE A 229 -13.14 -6.05 -10.92
N VAL A 230 -12.14 -6.92 -10.95
CA VAL A 230 -12.21 -8.32 -11.35
C VAL A 230 -11.48 -9.19 -10.33
N TYR A 231 -11.76 -10.50 -10.30
CA TYR A 231 -11.08 -11.43 -9.40
C TYR A 231 -10.93 -12.81 -10.02
N LYS A 232 -9.88 -13.54 -9.63
CA LYS A 232 -9.72 -14.95 -9.99
C LYS A 232 -10.70 -15.79 -9.18
N ASN A 233 -11.72 -16.33 -9.84
CA ASN A 233 -12.72 -17.16 -9.17
C ASN A 233 -12.17 -18.58 -8.96
N LEU A 234 -11.88 -18.92 -7.71
CA LEU A 234 -11.37 -20.24 -7.29
C LEU A 234 -12.48 -21.31 -7.18
N LYS A 235 -13.65 -21.07 -7.79
CA LYS A 235 -14.86 -21.91 -7.69
C LYS A 235 -15.28 -22.19 -6.24
N GLY A 236 -15.18 -21.16 -5.39
CA GLY A 236 -15.84 -21.10 -4.08
C GLY A 236 -15.21 -21.90 -2.93
N GLU A 237 -14.41 -22.93 -3.19
CA GLU A 237 -14.01 -23.89 -2.15
C GLU A 237 -12.53 -24.27 -2.11
N THR A 238 -11.72 -23.87 -3.08
CA THR A 238 -10.31 -24.27 -3.14
C THR A 238 -9.41 -23.12 -2.70
N PRO A 239 -8.71 -23.24 -1.55
CA PRO A 239 -7.70 -22.26 -1.16
C PRO A 239 -6.61 -22.10 -2.23
N PRO A 240 -6.05 -20.91 -2.48
CA PRO A 240 -5.01 -20.73 -3.49
C PRO A 240 -3.75 -21.55 -3.20
N ASN A 241 -3.45 -21.78 -1.91
CA ASN A 241 -2.32 -22.57 -1.46
C ASN A 241 -2.55 -24.09 -1.59
N THR A 242 -3.67 -24.54 -2.16
CA THR A 242 -3.88 -25.93 -2.55
C THR A 242 -3.96 -26.11 -4.07
N ILE A 243 -3.86 -25.02 -4.82
CA ILE A 243 -3.87 -25.02 -6.29
C ILE A 243 -2.44 -24.80 -6.77
N GLU A 244 -1.93 -25.74 -7.57
CA GLU A 244 -0.63 -25.59 -8.22
C GLU A 244 -0.60 -24.29 -9.03
N ILE A 245 0.56 -23.62 -9.05
CA ILE A 245 0.73 -22.30 -9.66
C ILE A 245 0.15 -22.21 -11.08
N ASP A 246 0.41 -23.21 -11.92
CA ASP A 246 -0.08 -23.24 -13.30
C ASP A 246 -1.61 -23.32 -13.37
N GLN A 247 -2.23 -24.10 -12.48
CA GLN A 247 -3.69 -24.20 -12.41
C GLN A 247 -4.31 -22.88 -11.96
N PHE A 248 -3.72 -22.22 -10.98
CA PHE A 248 -4.20 -20.92 -10.48
C PHE A 248 -4.06 -19.83 -11.54
N LEU A 249 -2.91 -19.75 -12.19
CA LEU A 249 -2.63 -18.77 -13.23
C LEU A 249 -3.56 -18.92 -14.43
N ASN A 250 -3.95 -20.15 -14.77
CA ASN A 250 -4.91 -20.44 -15.82
C ASN A 250 -6.36 -20.05 -15.50
N LEU A 251 -6.70 -19.73 -14.24
CA LEU A 251 -8.05 -19.27 -13.90
C LEU A 251 -8.34 -17.88 -14.47
N PRO A 252 -9.50 -17.65 -15.09
CA PRO A 252 -9.82 -16.33 -15.57
C PRO A 252 -10.14 -15.34 -14.45
N PHE A 253 -9.82 -14.08 -14.70
CA PHE A 253 -10.43 -12.97 -13.99
C PHE A 253 -11.90 -12.84 -14.40
N THR A 254 -12.77 -12.64 -13.41
CA THR A 254 -14.22 -12.52 -13.58
C THR A 254 -14.74 -11.33 -12.79
N SER A 255 -15.84 -10.72 -13.22
CA SER A 255 -16.47 -9.62 -12.49
C SER A 255 -17.15 -10.13 -11.22
N PRO A 256 -17.05 -9.42 -10.07
CA PRO A 256 -17.81 -9.74 -8.86
C PRO A 256 -19.32 -9.69 -9.14
N LYS A 257 -20.04 -10.76 -8.80
CA LYS A 257 -21.51 -10.79 -8.92
C LYS A 257 -22.12 -9.82 -7.92
N GLY A 258 -23.00 -8.94 -8.38
CA GLY A 258 -23.74 -8.02 -7.51
C GLY A 258 -22.95 -6.81 -7.00
N ALA A 259 -21.72 -6.60 -7.47
CA ALA A 259 -21.01 -5.35 -7.18
C ALA A 259 -21.79 -4.19 -7.83
N PRO A 260 -22.22 -3.18 -7.05
CA PRO A 260 -22.84 -1.99 -7.61
C PRO A 260 -21.85 -1.28 -8.54
N ASP A 261 -22.39 -0.61 -9.56
CA ASP A 261 -21.60 0.29 -10.39
C ASP A 261 -20.86 1.28 -9.50
N GLN A 262 -19.55 1.32 -9.68
CA GLN A 262 -18.68 2.16 -8.88
C GLN A 262 -18.95 3.61 -9.25
N ASN A 263 -19.26 4.44 -8.26
CA ASN A 263 -19.52 5.87 -8.46
C ASN A 263 -18.28 6.65 -8.91
N ILE A 264 -17.08 6.07 -8.75
CA ILE A 264 -15.83 6.55 -9.35
C ILE A 264 -14.98 5.36 -9.81
N LYS A 265 -14.16 5.56 -10.83
CA LYS A 265 -13.09 4.64 -11.22
C LYS A 265 -11.81 4.98 -10.46
N VAL A 266 -11.03 3.97 -10.10
CA VAL A 266 -9.76 4.11 -9.36
C VAL A 266 -8.62 3.43 -10.09
N LEU A 267 -7.42 4.00 -9.98
CA LEU A 267 -6.18 3.51 -10.57
C LEU A 267 -5.50 2.46 -9.66
N LYS A 268 -5.60 2.65 -8.34
CA LYS A 268 -4.98 1.80 -7.32
C LYS A 268 -5.84 1.74 -6.07
N VAL A 269 -5.66 0.67 -5.28
CA VAL A 269 -6.30 0.50 -3.97
C VAL A 269 -5.33 -0.03 -2.92
N PHE A 270 -5.62 0.26 -1.65
CA PHE A 270 -4.89 -0.18 -0.46
C PHE A 270 -5.81 -0.08 0.76
N TRP A 271 -5.35 -0.52 1.94
CA TRP A 271 -6.12 -0.52 3.18
C TRP A 271 -5.54 0.46 4.18
N ASP A 272 -6.41 1.17 4.88
CA ASP A 272 -6.04 1.98 6.02
C ASP A 272 -5.83 1.13 7.28
N ARG A 273 -5.33 1.76 8.34
CA ARG A 273 -5.10 1.12 9.65
C ARG A 273 -6.36 0.51 10.28
N ASN A 274 -7.56 0.87 9.83
CA ASN A 274 -8.84 0.42 10.35
C ASN A 274 -9.51 -0.62 9.42
N GLY A 275 -8.86 -1.01 8.33
CA GLY A 275 -9.37 -1.97 7.35
C GLY A 275 -10.34 -1.37 6.32
N PHE A 276 -10.45 -0.05 6.20
CA PHE A 276 -11.17 0.56 5.09
C PHE A 276 -10.29 0.57 3.85
N MET A 277 -10.90 0.25 2.71
CA MET A 277 -10.25 0.40 1.42
C MET A 277 -10.16 1.89 1.06
N ILE A 278 -8.95 2.33 0.75
CA ILE A 278 -8.63 3.61 0.14
C ILE A 278 -8.29 3.36 -1.33
N GLY A 279 -8.72 4.25 -2.21
CA GLY A 279 -8.43 4.23 -3.63
C GLY A 279 -7.85 5.56 -4.10
N ILE A 280 -6.96 5.48 -5.09
CA ILE A 280 -6.49 6.64 -5.85
C ILE A 280 -7.37 6.77 -7.09
N GLY A 281 -8.12 7.87 -7.19
CA GLY A 281 -8.99 8.15 -8.34
C GLY A 281 -8.23 8.51 -9.61
N GLN A 282 -8.96 8.66 -10.71
CA GLN A 282 -8.42 9.17 -11.99
C GLN A 282 -7.89 10.60 -11.91
N ASP A 283 -8.31 11.36 -10.90
CA ASP A 283 -7.84 12.70 -10.58
C ASP A 283 -6.62 12.69 -9.64
N PHE A 284 -6.06 11.50 -9.36
CA PHE A 284 -4.99 11.26 -8.40
C PHE A 284 -5.32 11.66 -6.97
N LYS A 285 -6.60 11.87 -6.62
CA LYS A 285 -7.01 12.15 -5.24
C LYS A 285 -7.37 10.87 -4.50
N LEU A 286 -7.36 10.95 -3.17
CA LEU A 286 -7.71 9.85 -2.29
C LEU A 286 -9.21 9.78 -2.03
N TYR A 287 -9.73 8.55 -2.06
CA TYR A 287 -11.11 8.20 -1.77
C TYR A 287 -11.15 7.02 -0.82
N GLN A 288 -12.12 6.96 0.09
CA GLN A 288 -12.32 5.84 1.00
C GLN A 288 -13.69 5.20 0.76
N LYS A 289 -13.81 3.89 0.90
CA LYS A 289 -15.10 3.19 0.90
C LYS A 289 -15.91 3.48 2.18
N ARG A 290 -17.23 3.64 2.04
CA ARG A 290 -18.17 3.86 3.17
C ARG A 290 -18.44 2.55 3.95
N GLY A 291 -17.42 1.96 4.55
CA GLY A 291 -17.52 0.67 5.25
C GLY A 291 -16.41 -0.28 4.84
N ILE A 292 -16.17 -1.30 5.67
CA ILE A 292 -15.17 -2.32 5.35
C ILE A 292 -15.66 -3.36 4.32
N ASP A 293 -16.98 -3.46 4.11
CA ASP A 293 -17.59 -4.25 3.03
C ASP A 293 -17.44 -3.47 1.71
N TRP A 294 -16.21 -3.40 1.22
CA TRP A 294 -15.84 -2.52 0.12
C TRP A 294 -16.55 -2.87 -1.21
N ILE A 295 -16.93 -4.14 -1.39
CA ILE A 295 -17.61 -4.64 -2.59
C ILE A 295 -18.95 -3.93 -2.76
N ASN A 296 -19.73 -3.85 -1.68
CA ASN A 296 -21.12 -3.36 -1.73
C ASN A 296 -21.27 -1.88 -1.38
N ARG A 297 -20.17 -1.17 -1.12
CA ARG A 297 -20.20 0.23 -0.66
C ARG A 297 -19.68 1.16 -1.75
N PRO A 298 -20.30 2.33 -1.96
CA PRO A 298 -19.74 3.34 -2.84
C PRO A 298 -18.51 4.00 -2.20
N TRP A 299 -17.73 4.66 -3.05
CA TRP A 299 -16.66 5.58 -2.62
C TRP A 299 -17.26 6.84 -2.01
N GLU A 300 -16.63 7.36 -0.96
CA GLU A 300 -17.00 8.64 -0.36
C GLU A 300 -16.54 9.80 -1.25
N THR A 301 -17.49 10.49 -1.85
CA THR A 301 -17.23 11.61 -2.77
C THR A 301 -17.74 12.95 -2.24
N THR A 302 -18.48 12.98 -1.12
CA THR A 302 -19.15 14.21 -0.72
C THR A 302 -18.14 15.21 -0.13
N PRO A 303 -18.19 16.50 -0.55
CA PRO A 303 -17.26 17.52 -0.07
C PRO A 303 -17.26 17.67 1.45
N GLU A 304 -18.40 17.46 2.11
CA GLU A 304 -18.51 17.59 3.58
C GLU A 304 -17.74 16.50 4.32
N MET A 305 -17.59 15.32 3.72
CA MET A 305 -16.85 14.19 4.30
C MET A 305 -15.37 14.24 3.92
N ARG A 306 -15.07 14.76 2.72
CA ARG A 306 -13.69 14.96 2.26
C ARG A 306 -13.04 16.20 2.88
N GLY A 307 -13.83 17.16 3.34
CA GLY A 307 -13.34 18.42 3.86
C GLY A 307 -12.62 19.27 2.80
N THR A 308 -12.16 20.45 3.22
CA THR A 308 -11.44 21.40 2.37
C THR A 308 -9.94 21.48 2.69
N ASN A 309 -9.44 20.58 3.55
CA ASN A 309 -8.06 20.63 3.99
C ASN A 309 -7.09 20.28 2.83
N PRO A 310 -5.85 20.80 2.86
CA PRO A 310 -4.89 20.59 1.77
C PRO A 310 -4.68 19.11 1.41
N GLY A 311 -4.65 18.23 2.42
CA GLY A 311 -4.52 16.79 2.25
C GLY A 311 -5.66 16.13 1.47
N SER A 312 -6.88 16.69 1.49
CA SER A 312 -7.98 16.15 0.69
C SER A 312 -7.87 16.45 -0.80
N ASN A 313 -7.07 17.46 -1.15
CA ASN A 313 -6.75 17.86 -2.50
C ASN A 313 -5.37 17.39 -2.97
N ALA A 314 -4.63 16.67 -2.12
CA ALA A 314 -3.34 16.10 -2.48
C ALA A 314 -3.49 15.16 -3.69
N GLN A 315 -2.63 15.39 -4.69
CA GLN A 315 -2.47 14.48 -5.83
C GLN A 315 -1.39 13.45 -5.49
N VAL A 316 -1.77 12.17 -5.52
CA VAL A 316 -0.99 11.04 -5.02
C VAL A 316 -0.85 9.97 -6.10
N ILE A 317 0.38 9.54 -6.36
CA ILE A 317 0.73 8.48 -7.31
C ILE A 317 0.63 7.11 -6.64
N ASP A 318 1.17 7.02 -5.43
CA ASP A 318 1.25 5.78 -4.68
C ASP A 318 1.29 6.04 -3.17
N MET A 319 0.90 5.04 -2.38
CA MET A 319 0.93 5.11 -0.92
C MET A 319 1.36 3.79 -0.30
N LEU A 320 1.95 3.87 0.89
CA LEU A 320 2.21 2.74 1.78
C LEU A 320 2.04 3.15 3.25
N MET A 321 1.69 2.19 4.10
CA MET A 321 1.61 2.41 5.54
C MET A 321 3.02 2.39 6.15
N ASP A 322 3.27 3.30 7.09
CA ASP A 322 4.48 3.32 7.91
C ASP A 322 4.22 2.72 9.30
N SER A 323 5.31 2.41 10.00
CA SER A 323 5.32 1.71 11.28
C SER A 323 4.52 2.42 12.39
N ASP A 324 4.26 3.72 12.28
CA ASP A 324 3.48 4.54 13.23
C ASP A 324 2.00 4.73 12.84
N ALA A 325 1.50 3.94 11.89
CA ALA A 325 0.13 3.99 11.39
C ALA A 325 -0.25 5.27 10.62
N ARG A 326 0.75 6.01 10.15
CA ARG A 326 0.61 7.11 9.18
C ARG A 326 1.04 6.62 7.80
N MET A 327 0.52 7.22 6.74
CA MET A 327 0.90 6.82 5.39
C MET A 327 2.06 7.66 4.85
N LEU A 328 2.94 6.99 4.11
CA LEU A 328 3.87 7.61 3.20
C LEU A 328 3.21 7.66 1.82
N SER A 329 3.31 8.81 1.17
CA SER A 329 2.66 9.09 -0.10
C SER A 329 3.66 9.66 -1.07
N LEU A 330 3.67 9.10 -2.27
CA LEU A 330 4.37 9.67 -3.40
C LEU A 330 3.44 10.69 -4.07
N ARG A 331 3.76 11.98 -3.97
CA ARG A 331 2.86 13.08 -4.31
C ARG A 331 3.34 13.89 -5.49
N PHE A 332 2.40 14.39 -6.30
CA PHE A 332 2.66 15.47 -7.23
C PHE A 332 2.54 16.82 -6.50
N ILE A 333 3.59 17.63 -6.61
CA ILE A 333 3.61 19.01 -6.15
C ILE A 333 3.61 19.87 -7.40
N THR A 334 2.41 20.34 -7.78
CA THR A 334 2.18 21.10 -9.02
C THR A 334 2.10 22.61 -8.78
N ASN A 335 1.93 23.04 -7.53
CA ASN A 335 1.84 24.45 -7.14
C ASN A 335 3.22 25.12 -6.97
N SER A 336 4.32 24.38 -7.14
CA SER A 336 5.68 24.91 -7.17
C SER A 336 6.01 25.47 -8.55
N LYS A 337 6.99 26.39 -8.60
CA LYS A 337 7.52 26.94 -9.86
C LYS A 337 7.98 25.82 -10.81
N ASP A 338 8.54 24.76 -10.22
CA ASP A 338 8.99 23.55 -10.89
C ASP A 338 8.16 22.39 -10.32
N PRO A 339 7.21 21.82 -11.09
CA PRO A 339 6.47 20.66 -10.63
C PRO A 339 7.43 19.54 -10.20
N MET A 340 7.13 18.82 -9.13
CA MET A 340 8.01 17.76 -8.65
C MET A 340 7.23 16.60 -8.04
N ILE A 341 7.88 15.45 -7.93
CA ILE A 341 7.35 14.31 -7.20
C ILE A 341 8.18 14.13 -5.94
N LEU A 342 7.51 14.09 -4.78
CA LEU A 342 8.15 13.90 -3.48
C LEU A 342 7.51 12.75 -2.71
N LEU A 343 8.33 12.02 -1.97
CA LEU A 343 7.85 11.08 -0.96
C LEU A 343 7.65 11.86 0.35
N GLN A 344 6.40 11.98 0.78
CA GLN A 344 5.99 12.73 1.97
C GLN A 344 5.22 11.85 2.94
N LYS A 345 5.22 12.22 4.22
CA LYS A 345 4.53 11.50 5.28
C LYS A 345 3.34 12.30 5.79
N GLN A 346 2.25 11.63 6.12
CA GLN A 346 1.11 12.29 6.75
C GLN A 346 1.46 12.84 8.13
N ASP A 347 0.99 14.05 8.44
CA ASP A 347 1.14 14.67 9.75
C ASP A 347 0.24 14.01 10.83
N GLN A 348 -0.85 13.37 10.38
CA GLN A 348 -1.83 12.67 11.21
C GLN A 348 -2.24 11.32 10.59
N THR A 349 -2.86 10.44 11.37
CA THR A 349 -3.24 9.09 10.91
C THR A 349 -4.51 9.05 10.06
N HIS A 350 -5.11 10.19 9.75
CA HIS A 350 -6.34 10.25 8.95
C HIS A 350 -5.99 10.20 7.46
N TYR A 351 -6.76 9.48 6.63
CA TYR A 351 -6.38 9.29 5.23
C TYR A 351 -6.36 10.56 4.37
N LEU A 352 -7.05 11.61 4.81
CA LEU A 352 -7.04 12.93 4.17
C LEU A 352 -6.11 13.93 4.88
N ALA A 353 -5.29 13.49 5.84
CA ALA A 353 -4.37 14.36 6.55
C ALA A 353 -3.38 15.06 5.60
N ASP A 354 -2.83 16.18 6.06
CA ASP A 354 -1.82 16.91 5.32
C ASP A 354 -0.52 16.08 5.30
N HIS A 355 0.34 16.33 4.31
CA HIS A 355 1.60 15.62 4.20
C HIS A 355 2.74 16.61 4.19
N ASP A 356 3.76 16.28 4.97
CA ASP A 356 4.99 17.04 5.09
C ASP A 356 6.18 16.12 4.79
N ASP A 357 7.37 16.73 4.73
CA ASP A 357 8.61 15.99 4.53
C ASP A 357 8.81 14.95 5.64
N ILE A 358 9.34 13.78 5.27
CA ILE A 358 9.52 12.67 6.22
C ILE A 358 10.34 13.11 7.44
N GLU A 359 11.34 13.97 7.23
CA GLU A 359 12.21 14.50 8.30
C GLU A 359 11.47 15.43 9.29
N SER A 360 10.40 16.10 8.87
CA SER A 360 9.66 17.04 9.72
C SER A 360 8.55 16.35 10.53
N VAL A 361 8.00 15.26 10.00
CA VAL A 361 7.01 14.41 10.69
C VAL A 361 7.74 13.49 11.66
N GLY A 362 8.13 14.05 12.82
CA GLY A 362 8.98 13.37 13.81
C GLY A 362 8.59 11.92 14.16
N ASN A 363 9.59 11.16 14.64
CA ASN A 363 9.44 9.74 14.93
C ASN A 363 8.42 9.48 16.04
N ASN A 364 7.29 8.88 15.66
CA ASN A 364 6.30 8.38 16.60
C ASN A 364 6.61 6.95 17.03
N PRO A 365 6.09 6.51 18.19
CA PRO A 365 6.21 5.13 18.60
C PRO A 365 5.64 4.19 17.54
N ARG A 366 6.38 3.10 17.31
CA ARG A 366 6.00 2.02 16.40
C ARG A 366 4.70 1.36 16.88
N VAL A 367 3.72 1.29 15.99
CA VAL A 367 2.41 0.67 16.17
C VAL A 367 2.33 -0.69 15.47
N PHE A 368 2.99 -0.83 14.32
CA PHE A 368 2.92 -2.04 13.49
C PHE A 368 4.28 -2.73 13.33
N SER A 369 4.24 -4.07 13.31
CA SER A 369 5.37 -4.90 12.89
C SER A 369 5.64 -4.69 11.39
N ASP A 370 6.86 -5.02 10.95
CA ASP A 370 7.22 -4.82 9.54
C ASP A 370 6.43 -5.74 8.60
N VAL A 371 6.19 -6.98 9.04
CA VAL A 371 5.39 -7.97 8.31
C VAL A 371 3.96 -7.44 8.10
N LYS A 372 3.36 -6.86 9.14
CA LYS A 372 2.02 -6.29 9.08
C LYS A 372 1.90 -5.09 8.14
N LEU A 373 2.97 -4.32 7.93
CA LEU A 373 2.92 -3.17 7.01
C LEU A 373 2.60 -3.57 5.57
N SER A 374 3.07 -4.75 5.14
CA SER A 374 2.82 -5.24 3.78
C SER A 374 1.33 -5.55 3.53
N MET A 375 0.57 -5.94 4.56
CA MET A 375 -0.88 -6.16 4.49
C MET A 375 -1.63 -4.93 4.01
N PHE A 376 -1.25 -3.73 4.44
CA PHE A 376 -1.96 -2.50 4.05
C PHE A 376 -1.83 -2.20 2.55
N LYS A 377 -0.78 -2.72 1.90
CA LYS A 377 -0.57 -2.56 0.46
C LYS A 377 -1.18 -3.69 -0.35
N THR A 378 -1.02 -4.93 0.11
CA THR A 378 -1.43 -6.13 -0.64
C THR A 378 -2.81 -6.66 -0.29
N GLY A 379 -3.33 -6.32 0.90
CA GLY A 379 -4.53 -6.91 1.49
C GLY A 379 -4.30 -8.29 2.12
N LEU A 380 -3.06 -8.82 2.09
CA LEU A 380 -2.69 -10.09 2.68
C LEU A 380 -2.13 -9.90 4.09
N ASP A 381 -2.82 -10.44 5.09
CA ASP A 381 -2.29 -10.54 6.44
C ASP A 381 -1.25 -11.66 6.50
N TRP A 382 0.00 -11.28 6.29
CA TRP A 382 1.14 -12.19 6.29
C TRP A 382 1.47 -12.73 7.68
N GLU A 383 1.14 -12.02 8.77
CA GLU A 383 1.36 -12.56 10.12
C GLU A 383 0.47 -13.76 10.33
N THR A 384 -0.82 -13.58 10.07
CA THR A 384 -1.82 -14.64 10.07
C THR A 384 -1.38 -15.74 9.11
N TYR A 385 -1.17 -15.42 7.83
CA TYR A 385 -0.81 -16.40 6.81
C TYR A 385 0.47 -17.20 7.14
N LEU A 386 1.56 -16.58 7.60
CA LEU A 386 2.82 -17.27 7.97
C LEU A 386 2.73 -18.07 9.27
N SER A 387 1.81 -17.73 10.17
CA SER A 387 1.67 -18.41 11.46
C SER A 387 1.02 -19.79 11.38
N PHE A 388 0.48 -20.18 10.22
CA PHE A 388 -0.23 -21.45 10.07
C PHE A 388 0.66 -22.54 9.48
N GLU A 389 0.93 -23.56 10.28
CA GLU A 389 1.44 -24.86 9.84
C GLU A 389 0.31 -25.77 9.33
N ASP A 390 -0.94 -25.51 9.76
CA ASP A 390 -2.13 -26.31 9.41
C ASP A 390 -3.31 -25.41 8.95
N PRO A 391 -3.87 -25.61 7.74
CA PRO A 391 -5.02 -24.84 7.23
C PRO A 391 -6.27 -24.86 8.13
N ASP A 392 -6.42 -25.81 9.04
CA ASP A 392 -7.57 -25.88 9.97
C ASP A 392 -7.44 -24.92 11.18
N GLU A 393 -6.24 -24.41 11.50
CA GLU A 393 -6.05 -23.41 12.56
C GLU A 393 -6.44 -21.98 12.14
N ILE A 394 -6.53 -21.72 10.82
CA ILE A 394 -6.96 -20.43 10.25
C ILE A 394 -8.38 -20.08 10.72
N LEU A 395 -9.21 -21.10 10.92
CA LEU A 395 -10.60 -20.95 11.33
C LEU A 395 -10.75 -20.52 12.79
N TYR A 396 -9.82 -20.90 13.67
CA TYR A 396 -9.94 -20.69 15.11
C TYR A 396 -9.41 -19.32 15.58
N ARG A 397 -8.45 -18.71 14.87
CA ARG A 397 -7.83 -17.44 15.28
C ARG A 397 -8.20 -16.21 14.44
N SER A 398 -8.85 -16.37 13.28
CA SER A 398 -9.30 -15.25 12.42
C SER A 398 -10.41 -14.39 13.06
N ASN A 399 -10.98 -14.82 14.19
CA ASN A 399 -11.61 -13.91 15.14
C ASN A 399 -10.54 -13.18 15.97
N ASN A 400 -9.80 -12.27 15.33
CA ASN A 400 -8.98 -11.32 16.07
C ASN A 400 -9.93 -10.44 16.90
N LEU A 401 -10.17 -10.86 18.14
CA LEU A 401 -11.11 -10.25 19.08
C LEU A 401 -10.82 -8.75 19.22
N GLN A 402 -9.55 -8.37 19.08
CA GLN A 402 -9.07 -7.00 19.13
C GLN A 402 -9.47 -6.21 17.87
N ALA A 403 -9.30 -6.77 16.67
CA ALA A 403 -9.76 -6.13 15.43
C ALA A 403 -11.30 -6.04 15.37
N ILE A 404 -12.01 -7.07 15.83
CA ILE A 404 -13.47 -7.09 15.96
C ILE A 404 -13.93 -6.08 17.03
N GLN A 405 -13.24 -5.97 18.16
CA GLN A 405 -13.49 -4.95 19.18
C GLN A 405 -13.26 -3.55 18.63
N GLN A 406 -12.15 -3.31 17.93
CA GLN A 406 -11.85 -2.01 17.32
C GLN A 406 -12.92 -1.63 16.29
N ARG A 407 -13.34 -2.58 15.45
CA ARG A 407 -14.44 -2.42 14.49
C ARG A 407 -15.77 -2.11 15.20
N SER A 408 -16.08 -2.82 16.28
CA SER A 408 -17.25 -2.59 17.14
C SER A 408 -17.25 -1.19 17.76
N ILE A 409 -16.12 -0.77 18.34
CA ILE A 409 -15.92 0.56 18.93
C ILE A 409 -16.12 1.64 17.86
N MET A 410 -15.57 1.44 16.66
CA MET A 410 -15.66 2.41 15.57
C MET A 410 -17.09 2.54 15.01
N VAL A 411 -17.79 1.41 14.80
CA VAL A 411 -19.20 1.40 14.41
C VAL A 411 -20.07 2.08 15.47
N ASN A 412 -19.81 1.83 16.75
CA ASN A 412 -20.52 2.50 17.84
C ASN A 412 -20.23 4.01 17.89
N ARG A 413 -18.99 4.45 17.63
CA ARG A 413 -18.64 5.87 17.52
C ARG A 413 -19.32 6.55 16.34
N LEU A 414 -19.44 5.87 15.19
CA LEU A 414 -20.16 6.39 14.03
C LEU A 414 -21.66 6.49 14.29
N LYS A 415 -22.27 5.49 14.92
CA LYS A 415 -23.68 5.54 15.38
C LYS A 415 -23.89 6.67 16.37
N LEU A 416 -22.97 6.87 17.32
CA LEU A 416 -23.03 7.97 18.28
C LEU A 416 -22.94 9.33 17.58
N ARG A 417 -22.02 9.51 16.62
CA ARG A 417 -21.93 10.74 15.82
C ARG A 417 -23.20 11.00 15.01
N GLN A 418 -23.83 9.97 14.44
CA GLN A 418 -25.11 10.09 13.75
C GLN A 418 -26.25 10.47 14.71
N LEU A 419 -26.29 9.87 15.90
CA LEU A 419 -27.24 10.23 16.97
C LEU A 419 -27.03 11.66 17.48
N CYS A 420 -25.79 12.13 17.55
CA CYS A 420 -25.48 13.51 17.90
C CYS A 420 -25.86 14.48 16.78
N LYS A 421 -25.65 14.11 15.50
CA LYS A 421 -26.07 14.90 14.34
C LYS A 421 -27.60 14.97 14.20
N SER A 422 -28.34 13.92 14.61
CA SER A 422 -29.80 13.90 14.57
C SER A 422 -30.46 14.59 15.78
N ARG A 423 -29.69 14.96 16.80
CA ARG A 423 -30.16 15.78 17.91
C ARG A 423 -29.93 17.26 17.59
N ASN A 424 -31.02 17.94 17.22
CA ASN A 424 -31.07 19.38 17.02
C ASN A 424 -30.59 20.11 18.32
N PRO A 425 -29.76 21.17 18.26
CA PRO A 425 -29.14 21.77 19.46
C PRO A 425 -30.09 22.60 20.34
N MET A 426 -31.40 22.55 20.09
CA MET A 426 -32.36 23.47 20.73
C MET A 426 -33.17 22.89 21.91
N MET A 427 -32.84 21.71 22.42
CA MET A 427 -33.43 21.27 23.70
C MET A 427 -32.36 21.15 24.77
N ASN A 428 -32.22 22.25 25.49
CA ASN A 428 -31.78 22.29 26.88
C ASN A 428 -32.71 21.36 27.68
N LEU A 429 -32.26 20.17 28.04
CA LEU A 429 -32.89 19.34 29.07
C LEU A 429 -31.86 18.30 29.52
N GLU A 430 -31.61 18.28 30.82
CA GLU A 430 -30.92 17.23 31.57
C GLU A 430 -31.68 15.89 31.47
N ALA A 431 -31.79 15.34 30.27
CA ALA A 431 -32.36 14.02 30.07
C ALA A 431 -31.25 12.99 30.29
N ARG A 432 -31.01 12.61 31.55
CA ARG A 432 -30.34 11.35 31.89
C ARG A 432 -31.07 10.24 31.14
N ASN A 433 -30.43 9.71 30.12
CA ASN A 433 -31.05 8.74 29.22
C ASN A 433 -31.08 7.39 29.94
N PHE A 434 -32.08 7.20 30.79
CA PHE A 434 -32.28 6.03 31.65
C PHE A 434 -32.19 4.71 30.89
N ASN A 435 -32.59 4.70 29.61
CA ASN A 435 -32.49 3.52 28.76
C ASN A 435 -31.04 3.20 28.38
N LEU A 436 -30.21 4.23 28.16
CA LEU A 436 -28.78 4.08 27.89
C LEU A 436 -28.03 3.67 29.16
N GLU A 437 -28.30 4.32 30.30
CA GLU A 437 -27.69 3.94 31.58
C GLU A 437 -28.09 2.50 31.97
N LYS A 438 -29.36 2.11 31.79
CA LYS A 438 -29.82 0.74 32.01
C LYS A 438 -29.14 -0.25 31.06
N ALA A 439 -28.97 0.11 29.78
CA ALA A 439 -28.28 -0.75 28.81
C ALA A 439 -26.78 -0.90 29.13
N ILE A 440 -26.12 0.18 29.59
CA ILE A 440 -24.73 0.15 30.04
C ILE A 440 -24.61 -0.74 31.27
N LYS A 441 -25.44 -0.53 32.30
CA LYS A 441 -25.43 -1.32 33.54
C LYS A 441 -25.72 -2.81 33.30
N THR A 442 -26.61 -3.12 32.35
CA THR A 442 -26.89 -4.52 31.95
C THR A 442 -25.68 -5.16 31.28
N LYS A 443 -24.93 -4.40 30.47
CA LYS A 443 -23.71 -4.89 29.82
C LYS A 443 -22.54 -5.03 30.81
N GLU A 444 -22.39 -4.09 31.74
CA GLU A 444 -21.39 -4.17 32.81
C GLU A 444 -21.60 -5.39 33.69
N ASN A 445 -22.85 -5.66 34.12
CA ASN A 445 -23.17 -6.88 34.87
C ASN A 445 -22.81 -8.14 34.09
N ARG A 446 -23.10 -8.17 32.79
CA ARG A 446 -22.78 -9.34 31.95
C ARG A 446 -21.28 -9.53 31.73
N VAL A 447 -20.50 -8.44 31.71
CA VAL A 447 -19.04 -8.52 31.67
C VAL A 447 -18.50 -9.08 32.99
N GLU A 448 -19.08 -8.67 34.12
CA GLU A 448 -18.68 -9.16 35.44
C GLU A 448 -19.02 -10.65 35.63
N ASP A 449 -20.19 -11.09 35.16
CA ASP A 449 -20.59 -12.51 35.17
C ASP A 449 -19.63 -13.38 34.34
N LEU A 450 -19.27 -12.91 33.14
CA LEU A 450 -18.28 -13.58 32.28
C LEU A 450 -16.89 -13.61 32.91
N ARG A 451 -16.53 -12.57 33.66
CA ARG A 451 -15.25 -12.52 34.39
C ARG A 451 -15.21 -13.56 35.50
N LYS A 452 -16.30 -13.73 36.25
CA LYS A 452 -16.43 -14.78 37.27
C LYS A 452 -16.40 -16.18 36.68
N GLU A 453 -17.06 -16.41 35.55
CA GLU A 453 -16.96 -17.69 34.83
C GLU A 453 -15.52 -17.96 34.39
N LEU A 454 -14.84 -16.96 33.83
CA LEU A 454 -13.44 -17.08 33.40
C LEU A 454 -12.50 -17.37 34.58
N ASP A 455 -12.68 -16.68 35.71
CA ASP A 455 -11.89 -16.91 36.92
C ASP A 455 -12.16 -18.31 37.49
N SER A 456 -13.40 -18.82 37.41
CA SER A 456 -13.75 -20.19 37.83
C SER A 456 -13.10 -21.27 36.96
N LEU A 457 -12.79 -20.94 35.69
CA LEU A 457 -12.08 -21.83 34.77
C LEU A 457 -10.55 -21.76 34.92
N ILE A 458 -10.03 -20.64 35.42
CA ILE A 458 -8.59 -20.42 35.64
C ILE A 458 -8.15 -20.86 37.04
N THR A 459 -9.10 -21.00 37.99
CA THR A 459 -8.77 -21.51 39.32
C THR A 459 -8.42 -23.00 39.22
N PRO A 460 -7.18 -23.42 39.55
CA PRO A 460 -6.82 -24.83 39.52
C PRO A 460 -7.68 -25.56 40.55
N VAL A 461 -8.26 -26.68 40.14
CA VAL A 461 -8.87 -27.65 41.05
C VAL A 461 -7.77 -28.15 41.99
N THR A 462 -7.52 -27.46 43.09
CA THR A 462 -6.88 -28.05 44.26
C THR A 462 -7.90 -28.98 44.91
N LYS A 463 -8.06 -30.17 44.32
CA LYS A 463 -8.52 -31.33 45.07
C LYS A 463 -7.46 -31.60 46.13
N GLN A 464 -7.70 -31.15 47.36
CA GLN A 464 -7.14 -31.82 48.51
C GLN A 464 -7.85 -33.18 48.60
N GLU A 465 -7.20 -34.23 48.11
CA GLU A 465 -7.50 -35.57 48.58
C GLU A 465 -7.11 -35.65 50.06
N PRO A 466 -8.00 -36.13 50.96
CA PRO A 466 -7.61 -36.36 52.33
C PRO A 466 -6.65 -37.56 52.37
N PHE A 467 -5.46 -37.28 52.88
CA PHE A 467 -4.49 -38.26 53.34
C PHE A 467 -5.18 -39.32 54.20
N TYR A 468 -4.97 -40.58 53.84
CA TYR A 468 -5.14 -41.73 54.74
C TYR A 468 -4.38 -41.46 56.06
N GLN A 469 -5.11 -41.43 57.18
CA GLN A 469 -4.59 -41.85 58.47
C GLN A 469 -5.48 -42.99 58.97
N GLY A 470 -4.85 -44.12 59.24
CA GLY A 470 -5.51 -45.42 59.42
C GLY A 470 -6.19 -45.63 60.77
N LEU A 471 -7.08 -46.62 60.73
CA LEU A 471 -7.26 -47.68 61.73
C LEU A 471 -7.76 -48.92 61.01
#